data_AF-B4NKV1-F1
#
_entry.id   AF-B4NKV1-F1
#
_cell.length_a   1.000
_cell.length_b   1.000
_cell.length_c   1.000
_cell.angle_alpha   90.00
_cell.angle_beta   90.00
_cell.angle_gamma   90.00
#
_symmetry.space_group_name_H-M   'P 1'
#
loop_
_entity.id
_entity.type
_entity.pdbx_description
1 polymer ?
#
loop_
_entity_poly.entity_id
_entity_poly.type
_entity_poly.pdbx_seq_one_letter_code
_entity_poly.pdbx_strand_id
1 'polypeptide(L)'
;MASTSRSYRNSQRASQSQNREQQRVGEEVKSIVKFILDHSAEKVAIKEKDMHVVAGGKDMLRQHLPLVVEELKRRFGIAFRLLDTSTPQNKVYICVATSPMVSIYELTESQRPQFTLLLIILLYIFLRDNRIEDQKLYEMLALLNIRLDEEHGYFGNDLKKLIEETFVRQHYLKRERSELSAYDDPKVYFQWGLRAKAEFSYPQMIQFASKLFQQDPKYIEQRLKATQSQQEQAEQ
;
A
#
# COMPACT_ATOMS: atom_id res chain seq x y z
N MET A 1 0.74 -18.92 -63.44
CA MET A 1 1.68 -18.48 -62.40
C MET A 1 1.19 -17.29 -61.54
N ALA A 2 -0.11 -16.94 -61.53
CA ALA A 2 -0.62 -15.77 -60.79
C ALA A 2 -1.00 -16.03 -59.32
N SER A 3 -1.10 -17.30 -58.90
CA SER A 3 -1.61 -17.66 -57.56
C SER A 3 -0.56 -17.52 -56.45
N THR A 4 0.73 -17.67 -56.77
CA THR A 4 1.84 -17.58 -55.80
C THR A 4 2.12 -16.14 -55.35
N SER A 5 2.02 -15.15 -56.25
CA SER A 5 2.23 -13.73 -55.93
C SER A 5 1.11 -13.13 -55.07
N ARG A 6 -0.14 -13.60 -55.26
CA ARG A 6 -1.30 -13.17 -54.46
C ARG A 6 -1.25 -13.74 -53.04
N SER A 7 -0.82 -14.99 -52.87
CA SER A 7 -0.62 -15.63 -51.56
C SER A 7 0.52 -14.95 -50.77
N TYR A 8 1.63 -14.62 -51.44
CA TYR A 8 2.76 -13.93 -50.81
C TYR A 8 2.42 -12.50 -50.33
N ARG A 9 1.68 -11.73 -51.14
CA ARG A 9 1.16 -10.40 -50.74
C ARG A 9 0.18 -10.47 -49.57
N ASN A 10 -0.68 -11.50 -49.53
CA ASN A 10 -1.61 -11.68 -48.41
C ASN A 10 -0.88 -12.02 -47.10
N SER A 11 0.16 -12.88 -47.18
CA SER A 11 1.00 -13.22 -46.04
C SER A 11 1.78 -12.02 -45.50
N GLN A 12 2.38 -11.20 -46.37
CA GLN A 12 3.06 -9.95 -45.97
C GLN A 12 2.10 -8.93 -45.34
N ARG A 13 0.88 -8.81 -45.86
CA ARG A 13 -0.12 -7.88 -45.34
C ARG A 13 -0.65 -8.33 -43.97
N ALA A 14 -0.85 -9.64 -43.77
CA ALA A 14 -1.24 -10.21 -42.48
C ALA A 14 -0.16 -10.02 -41.41
N SER A 15 1.11 -10.26 -41.74
CA SER A 15 2.24 -10.07 -40.82
C SER A 15 2.48 -8.60 -40.47
N GLN A 16 2.31 -7.67 -41.41
CA GLN A 16 2.34 -6.23 -41.12
C GLN A 16 1.19 -5.77 -40.22
N SER A 17 -0.03 -6.28 -40.43
CA SER A 17 -1.18 -5.97 -39.57
C SER A 17 -0.96 -6.49 -38.14
N GLN A 18 -0.47 -7.72 -37.99
CA GLN A 18 -0.13 -8.30 -36.69
C GLN A 18 0.94 -7.49 -35.95
N ASN A 19 1.98 -7.04 -36.66
CA ASN A 19 3.06 -6.24 -36.06
C ASN A 19 2.53 -4.86 -35.61
N ARG A 20 1.65 -4.22 -36.39
CA ARG A 20 1.00 -2.96 -35.98
C ARG A 20 0.10 -3.12 -34.76
N GLU A 21 -0.65 -4.22 -34.70
CA GLU A 21 -1.50 -4.53 -33.57
C GLU A 21 -0.68 -4.80 -32.30
N GLN A 22 0.41 -5.56 -32.40
CA GLN A 22 1.35 -5.77 -31.29
C GLN A 22 2.01 -4.47 -30.82
N GLN A 23 2.39 -3.58 -31.75
CA GLN A 23 2.94 -2.27 -31.40
C GLN A 23 1.92 -1.43 -30.65
N ARG A 24 0.68 -1.37 -31.13
CA ARG A 24 -0.41 -0.64 -30.49
C ARG A 24 -0.69 -1.16 -29.07
N VAL A 25 -0.84 -2.48 -28.92
CA VAL A 25 -1.02 -3.11 -27.60
C VAL A 25 0.16 -2.76 -26.68
N GLY A 26 1.38 -2.74 -27.22
CA GLY A 26 2.58 -2.35 -26.48
C GLY A 26 2.55 -0.89 -26.00
N GLU A 27 2.04 0.05 -26.80
CA GLU A 27 1.90 1.46 -26.43
C GLU A 27 0.81 1.67 -25.38
N GLU A 28 -0.33 0.97 -25.50
CA GLU A 28 -1.43 1.02 -24.53
C GLU A 28 -0.98 0.46 -23.17
N VAL A 29 -0.31 -0.69 -23.15
CA VAL A 29 0.28 -1.28 -21.93
C VAL A 29 1.29 -0.32 -21.29
N LYS A 30 2.19 0.29 -22.07
CA LYS A 30 3.17 1.26 -21.56
C LYS A 30 2.49 2.48 -20.94
N SER A 31 1.39 2.95 -21.52
CA SER A 31 0.62 4.09 -21.02
C SER A 31 0.01 3.78 -19.65
N ILE A 32 -0.57 2.59 -19.48
CA ILE A 32 -1.10 2.12 -18.19
C ILE A 32 0.02 1.94 -17.16
N VAL A 33 1.16 1.34 -17.55
CA VAL A 33 2.33 1.18 -16.68
C VAL A 33 2.83 2.54 -16.19
N LYS A 34 3.00 3.52 -17.09
CA LYS A 34 3.42 4.88 -16.73
C LYS A 34 2.47 5.50 -15.71
N PHE A 35 1.16 5.43 -15.97
CA PHE A 35 0.15 5.92 -15.03
C PHE A 35 0.29 5.28 -13.64
N ILE A 36 0.49 3.97 -13.56
CA ILE A 36 0.68 3.26 -12.29
C ILE A 36 1.96 3.71 -11.57
N LEU A 37 3.06 3.90 -12.29
CA LEU A 37 4.34 4.34 -11.72
C LEU A 37 4.23 5.75 -11.12
N ASP A 38 3.55 6.66 -11.80
CA ASP A 38 3.32 8.02 -11.32
C ASP A 38 2.56 8.01 -9.97
N HIS A 39 1.56 7.14 -9.81
CA HIS A 39 0.80 6.98 -8.56
C HIS A 39 1.58 6.22 -7.47
N SER A 40 2.45 5.28 -7.88
CA SER A 40 3.27 4.50 -6.97
C SER A 40 4.27 5.37 -6.20
N ALA A 41 4.80 6.42 -6.83
CA ALA A 41 5.75 7.36 -6.22
C ALA A 41 5.19 8.02 -4.94
N GLU A 42 3.91 8.39 -4.96
CA GLU A 42 3.21 9.01 -3.82
C GLU A 42 2.50 7.99 -2.90
N LYS A 43 2.68 6.69 -3.19
CA LYS A 43 1.95 5.59 -2.54
C LYS A 43 0.43 5.76 -2.62
N VAL A 44 -0.10 6.39 -3.67
CA VAL A 44 -1.54 6.56 -3.83
C VAL A 44 -2.17 5.23 -4.27
N ALA A 45 -3.30 4.89 -3.67
CA ALA A 45 -4.08 3.72 -4.09
C ALA A 45 -4.91 4.06 -5.33
N ILE A 46 -4.94 3.14 -6.29
CA ILE A 46 -5.46 3.38 -7.64
C ILE A 46 -6.81 2.71 -7.81
N LYS A 47 -7.86 3.46 -8.11
CA LYS A 47 -9.17 2.86 -8.41
C LYS A 47 -9.17 2.32 -9.83
N GLU A 48 -9.81 1.17 -10.05
CA GLU A 48 -9.94 0.56 -11.38
C GLU A 48 -10.58 1.52 -12.40
N LYS A 49 -11.55 2.32 -11.93
CA LYS A 49 -12.24 3.31 -12.76
C LYS A 49 -11.31 4.38 -13.33
N ASP A 50 -10.29 4.79 -12.59
CA ASP A 50 -9.34 5.81 -13.03
C ASP A 50 -8.41 5.24 -14.11
N MET A 51 -8.10 3.93 -14.04
CA MET A 51 -7.33 3.23 -15.07
C MET A 51 -8.12 3.00 -16.37
N HIS A 52 -9.46 2.95 -16.34
CA HIS A 52 -10.26 2.83 -17.55
C HIS A 52 -10.01 3.98 -18.54
N VAL A 53 -9.76 5.19 -18.02
CA VAL A 53 -9.54 6.38 -18.85
C VAL A 53 -8.25 6.22 -19.65
N VAL A 54 -7.18 5.75 -19.02
CA VAL A 54 -5.86 5.55 -19.66
C VAL A 54 -5.83 4.31 -20.54
N ALA A 55 -6.58 3.26 -20.17
CA ALA A 55 -6.66 2.03 -20.94
C ALA A 55 -7.60 2.11 -22.16
N GLY A 56 -8.36 3.20 -22.33
CA GLY A 56 -9.35 3.32 -23.40
C GLY A 56 -10.64 2.51 -23.16
N GLY A 57 -10.92 2.13 -21.91
CA GLY A 57 -12.13 1.44 -21.49
C GLY A 57 -11.89 0.25 -20.55
N LYS A 58 -12.99 -0.27 -19.99
CA LYS A 58 -12.97 -1.40 -19.04
C LYS A 58 -12.48 -2.71 -19.69
N ASP A 59 -12.94 -3.00 -20.90
CA ASP A 59 -12.60 -4.26 -21.57
C ASP A 59 -11.13 -4.28 -22.01
N MET A 60 -10.63 -3.14 -22.51
CA MET A 60 -9.21 -2.97 -22.84
C MET A 60 -8.33 -3.10 -21.60
N LEU A 61 -8.71 -2.45 -20.48
CA LEU A 61 -8.00 -2.63 -19.21
C LEU A 61 -7.94 -4.11 -18.82
N ARG A 62 -9.06 -4.83 -18.88
CA ARG A 62 -9.11 -6.26 -18.53
C ARG A 62 -8.16 -7.09 -19.40
N GLN A 63 -8.07 -6.80 -20.70
CA GLN A 63 -7.18 -7.49 -21.62
C GLN A 63 -5.70 -7.18 -21.34
N HIS A 64 -5.37 -5.93 -21.01
CA HIS A 64 -3.99 -5.48 -20.81
C HIS A 64 -3.46 -5.69 -19.40
N LEU A 65 -4.33 -5.77 -18.38
CA LEU A 65 -3.93 -5.83 -16.98
C LEU A 65 -2.93 -6.97 -16.67
N PRO A 66 -3.08 -8.21 -17.19
CA PRO A 66 -2.09 -9.25 -16.97
C PRO A 66 -0.69 -8.87 -17.48
N LEU A 67 -0.61 -8.26 -18.67
CA LEU A 67 0.66 -7.82 -19.26
C LEU A 67 1.26 -6.65 -18.46
N VAL A 68 0.42 -5.72 -18.00
CA VAL A 68 0.84 -4.61 -17.14
C VAL A 68 1.41 -5.13 -15.82
N VAL A 69 0.73 -6.08 -15.16
CA VAL A 69 1.18 -6.69 -13.89
C VAL A 69 2.50 -7.42 -14.08
N GLU A 70 2.64 -8.20 -15.15
CA GLU A 70 3.89 -8.89 -15.48
C GLU A 70 5.03 -7.90 -15.71
N GLU A 71 4.77 -6.83 -16.46
CA GLU A 71 5.77 -5.82 -16.79
C GLU A 71 6.23 -5.04 -15.55
N LEU A 72 5.29 -4.65 -14.67
CA LEU A 72 5.57 -4.02 -13.39
C LEU A 72 6.45 -4.91 -12.51
N LYS A 73 6.11 -6.20 -12.42
CA LYS A 73 6.88 -7.17 -11.64
C LYS A 73 8.27 -7.38 -12.21
N ARG A 74 8.37 -7.62 -13.52
CA ARG A 74 9.62 -8.02 -14.20
C ARG A 74 10.62 -6.87 -14.32
N ARG A 75 10.18 -5.66 -14.66
CA ARG A 75 11.08 -4.53 -14.89
C ARG A 75 11.29 -3.64 -13.67
N PHE A 76 10.29 -3.55 -12.80
CA PHE A 76 10.32 -2.59 -11.69
C PHE A 76 10.28 -3.25 -10.32
N GLY A 77 10.11 -4.57 -10.23
CA GLY A 77 9.98 -5.26 -8.94
C GLY A 77 8.74 -4.81 -8.17
N ILE A 78 7.67 -4.43 -8.88
CA ILE A 78 6.43 -3.96 -8.28
C ILE A 78 5.35 -5.04 -8.40
N ALA A 79 4.84 -5.49 -7.25
CA ALA A 79 3.62 -6.28 -7.16
C ALA A 79 2.41 -5.33 -7.16
N PHE A 80 1.61 -5.40 -8.22
CA PHE A 80 0.35 -4.67 -8.32
C PHE A 80 -0.78 -5.51 -7.72
N ARG A 81 -1.25 -5.14 -6.53
CA ARG A 81 -2.19 -5.96 -5.75
C ARG A 81 -3.56 -5.28 -5.66
N LEU A 82 -4.61 -6.06 -5.87
CA LEU A 82 -5.97 -5.67 -5.53
C LEU A 82 -6.10 -5.65 -4.01
N LEU A 83 -6.57 -4.54 -3.46
CA LEU A 83 -7.04 -4.48 -2.08
C LEU A 83 -8.39 -5.18 -2.01
N ASP A 84 -8.52 -6.13 -1.08
CA ASP A 84 -9.79 -6.79 -0.81
C ASP A 84 -10.73 -5.80 -0.10
N THR A 85 -11.43 -5.01 -0.91
CA THR A 85 -12.48 -4.12 -0.45
C THR A 85 -13.79 -4.89 -0.47
N SER A 86 -14.58 -4.79 0.60
CA SER A 86 -15.91 -5.43 0.74
C SER A 86 -16.93 -5.06 -0.35
N THR A 87 -16.58 -4.15 -1.27
CA THR A 87 -17.43 -3.69 -2.37
C THR A 87 -16.85 -4.11 -3.73
N PRO A 88 -17.44 -5.11 -4.42
CA PRO A 88 -16.95 -5.61 -5.71
C PRO A 88 -16.90 -4.57 -6.83
N GLN A 89 -17.69 -3.50 -6.71
CA GLN A 89 -17.83 -2.44 -7.71
C GLN A 89 -16.78 -1.34 -7.59
N ASN A 90 -15.94 -1.38 -6.54
CA ASN A 90 -14.99 -0.32 -6.22
C ASN A 90 -13.59 -0.90 -5.98
N LYS A 91 -13.08 -1.65 -6.96
CA LYS A 91 -11.76 -2.24 -6.90
C LYS A 91 -10.69 -1.17 -6.79
N VAL A 92 -9.84 -1.30 -5.77
CA VAL A 92 -8.70 -0.43 -5.50
C VAL A 92 -7.44 -1.25 -5.52
N TYR A 93 -6.41 -0.77 -6.19
CA TYR A 93 -5.12 -1.42 -6.31
C TYR A 93 -4.02 -0.64 -5.59
N ILE A 94 -3.00 -1.35 -5.13
CA ILE A 94 -1.79 -0.76 -4.56
C ILE A 94 -0.54 -1.36 -5.20
N CYS A 95 0.50 -0.54 -5.25
CA CYS A 95 1.85 -0.96 -5.59
C CYS A 95 2.60 -1.34 -4.31
N VAL A 96 3.15 -2.55 -4.28
CA VAL A 96 3.96 -3.10 -3.20
C VAL A 96 5.28 -3.58 -3.79
N ALA A 97 6.40 -3.34 -3.11
CA ALA A 97 7.68 -3.88 -3.54
C ALA A 97 7.67 -5.42 -3.46
N THR A 98 8.20 -6.10 -4.47
CA THR A 98 8.27 -7.59 -4.46
C THR A 98 9.26 -8.12 -3.44
N SER A 99 10.25 -7.30 -3.07
CA SER A 99 11.27 -7.60 -2.09
C SER A 99 11.07 -6.71 -0.87
N PRO A 100 11.29 -7.23 0.36
CA PRO A 100 11.24 -6.40 1.55
C PRO A 100 12.37 -5.37 1.52
N MET A 101 12.11 -4.20 2.07
CA MET A 101 13.14 -3.19 2.29
C MET A 101 14.16 -3.72 3.29
N VAL A 102 15.44 -3.65 2.95
CA VAL A 102 16.54 -4.12 3.83
C VAL A 102 17.05 -2.97 4.70
N SER A 103 17.02 -1.75 4.17
CA SER A 103 17.54 -0.56 4.84
C SER A 103 16.73 0.70 4.55
N ILE A 104 16.56 1.57 5.55
CA ILE A 104 15.94 2.90 5.37
C ILE A 104 16.74 3.79 4.41
N TYR A 105 18.01 3.48 4.17
CA TYR A 105 18.87 4.22 3.24
C TYR A 105 18.55 3.94 1.77
N GLU A 106 17.74 2.92 1.46
CA GLU A 106 17.15 2.72 0.14
C GLU A 106 16.13 3.81 -0.22
N LEU A 107 15.61 4.51 0.79
CA LEU A 107 14.73 5.67 0.62
C LEU A 107 15.54 6.94 0.39
N THR A 108 14.96 7.84 -0.40
CA THR A 108 15.46 9.22 -0.54
C THR A 108 15.43 9.95 0.79
N GLU A 109 16.30 10.93 0.99
CA GLU A 109 16.36 11.70 2.23
C GLU A 109 15.02 12.37 2.58
N SER A 110 14.28 12.82 1.57
CA SER A 110 12.94 13.40 1.74
C SER A 110 11.88 12.37 2.16
N GLN A 111 12.03 11.10 1.81
CA GLN A 111 11.06 10.05 2.15
C GLN A 111 11.31 9.43 3.52
N ARG A 112 12.56 9.46 4.01
CA ARG A 112 12.95 8.80 5.27
C ARG A 112 12.12 9.27 6.46
N PRO A 113 11.90 10.58 6.72
CA PRO A 113 11.14 11.00 7.89
C PRO A 113 9.71 10.46 7.90
N GLN A 114 8.99 10.59 6.79
CA GLN A 114 7.61 10.10 6.68
C GLN A 114 7.54 8.59 6.88
N PHE A 115 8.46 7.83 6.29
CA PHE A 115 8.49 6.38 6.43
C PHE A 115 8.89 5.94 7.85
N THR A 116 9.84 6.63 8.49
CA THR A 116 10.23 6.38 9.88
C THR A 116 9.05 6.61 10.83
N LEU A 117 8.32 7.72 10.68
CA LEU A 117 7.14 8.00 11.49
C LEU A 117 6.06 6.92 11.28
N LEU A 118 5.82 6.53 10.03
CA LEU A 118 4.90 5.46 9.71
C LEU A 118 5.25 4.15 10.42
N LEU A 119 6.52 3.74 10.40
CA LEU A 119 6.98 2.53 11.08
C LEU A 119 6.76 2.60 12.60
N ILE A 120 7.05 3.73 13.23
CA ILE A 120 6.82 3.93 14.67
C ILE A 120 5.34 3.74 15.01
N ILE A 121 4.46 4.36 14.23
CA ILE A 121 3.01 4.28 14.44
C ILE A 121 2.50 2.85 14.21
N LEU A 122 2.88 2.21 13.09
CA LEU A 122 2.47 0.84 12.79
C LEU A 122 2.97 -0.15 13.84
N LEU A 123 4.21 0.02 14.33
CA LEU A 123 4.74 -0.80 15.42
C LEU A 123 3.94 -0.59 16.70
N TYR A 124 3.63 0.65 17.07
CA TYR A 124 2.86 0.90 18.30
C TYR A 124 1.46 0.29 18.24
N ILE A 125 0.76 0.47 17.11
CA ILE A 125 -0.55 -0.16 16.88
C ILE A 125 -0.44 -1.69 16.96
N PHE A 126 0.59 -2.26 16.35
CA PHE A 126 0.85 -3.70 16.40
C PHE A 126 1.05 -4.21 17.84
N LEU A 127 1.78 -3.45 18.67
CA LEU A 127 2.00 -3.77 20.09
C LEU A 127 0.76 -3.55 20.98
N ARG A 128 -0.34 -3.05 20.41
CA ARG A 128 -1.63 -2.78 21.09
C ARG A 128 -2.76 -3.59 20.46
N ASP A 129 -2.44 -4.80 20.01
CA ASP A 129 -3.38 -5.71 19.35
C ASP A 129 -4.11 -5.10 18.15
N ASN A 130 -3.36 -4.32 17.37
CA ASN A 130 -3.78 -3.77 16.10
C ASN A 130 -4.97 -2.78 16.16
N ARG A 131 -5.32 -2.25 17.35
CA ARG A 131 -6.35 -1.22 17.53
C ARG A 131 -5.99 -0.28 18.69
N ILE A 132 -5.93 1.02 18.41
CA ILE A 132 -5.60 2.04 19.43
C ILE A 132 -6.50 3.26 19.28
N GLU A 133 -6.85 3.90 20.39
CA GLU A 133 -7.51 5.21 20.40
C GLU A 133 -6.52 6.29 19.95
N ASP A 134 -6.99 7.28 19.18
CA ASP A 134 -6.14 8.35 18.63
C ASP A 134 -5.40 9.12 19.73
N GLN A 135 -6.06 9.45 20.85
CA GLN A 135 -5.44 10.11 21.99
C GLN A 135 -4.22 9.34 22.53
N LYS A 136 -4.34 8.02 22.71
CA LYS A 136 -3.25 7.16 23.18
C LYS A 136 -2.09 7.08 22.19
N LEU A 137 -2.37 7.18 20.90
CA LEU A 137 -1.33 7.28 19.87
C LEU A 137 -0.59 8.61 19.99
N TYR A 138 -1.31 9.72 20.16
CA TYR A 138 -0.73 11.05 20.27
C TYR A 138 0.07 11.24 21.55
N GLU A 139 -0.40 10.71 22.68
CA GLU A 139 0.35 10.66 23.94
C GLU A 139 1.67 9.91 23.78
N MET A 140 1.65 8.75 23.10
CA MET A 140 2.88 7.99 22.85
C MET A 140 3.87 8.78 21.96
N LEU A 141 3.38 9.45 20.93
CA LEU A 141 4.22 10.30 20.09
C LEU A 141 4.81 11.47 20.90
N ALA A 142 4.03 12.09 21.78
CA ALA A 142 4.50 13.14 22.67
C ALA A 142 5.59 12.65 23.64
N LEU A 143 5.50 11.42 24.15
CA LEU A 143 6.58 10.78 24.96
C LEU A 143 7.88 10.59 24.17
N LEU A 144 7.81 10.51 22.84
CA LEU A 144 8.97 10.48 21.94
C LEU A 144 9.40 11.89 21.49
N ASN A 145 8.88 12.94 22.13
CA ASN A 145 9.06 14.35 21.76
C ASN A 145 8.51 14.72 20.37
N ILE A 146 7.56 13.94 19.84
CA ILE A 146 6.87 14.20 18.58
C ILE A 146 5.51 14.82 18.88
N ARG A 147 5.45 16.15 18.92
CA ARG A 147 4.21 16.92 19.17
C ARG A 147 3.52 17.23 17.84
N LEU A 148 2.21 16.95 17.75
CA LEU A 148 1.47 17.02 16.48
C LEU A 148 1.09 18.45 16.07
N ASP A 149 1.06 19.36 17.04
CA ASP A 149 0.72 20.77 16.94
C ASP A 149 1.94 21.67 16.68
N GLU A 150 3.13 21.08 16.66
CA GLU A 150 4.39 21.80 16.46
C GLU A 150 5.21 21.24 15.29
N GLU A 151 6.09 22.06 14.73
CA GLU A 151 7.05 21.61 13.75
C GLU A 151 8.16 20.78 14.42
N HIS A 152 8.40 19.58 13.91
CA HIS A 152 9.45 18.70 14.39
C HIS A 152 10.65 18.75 13.44
N GLY A 153 11.85 19.05 13.94
CA GLY A 153 13.04 19.27 13.11
C GLY A 153 13.39 18.12 12.16
N TYR A 154 13.04 16.87 12.50
CA TYR A 154 13.21 15.72 11.59
C TYR A 154 11.95 15.37 10.78
N PHE A 155 10.74 15.49 11.37
CA PHE A 155 9.51 14.99 10.73
C PHE A 155 8.75 16.08 9.97
N GLY A 156 9.20 17.33 10.06
CA GLY A 156 8.56 18.50 9.48
C GLY A 156 7.33 18.96 10.27
N ASN A 157 6.47 19.69 9.58
CA ASN A 157 5.20 20.20 10.07
C ASN A 157 4.03 19.26 9.69
N ASP A 158 2.81 19.66 10.02
CA ASP A 158 1.57 19.01 9.60
C ASP A 158 1.46 17.50 9.94
N LEU A 159 2.09 17.08 11.05
CA LEU A 159 2.10 15.67 11.47
C LEU A 159 0.69 15.11 11.67
N LYS A 160 -0.23 15.92 12.19
CA LYS A 160 -1.64 15.53 12.32
C LYS A 160 -2.26 15.17 10.98
N LYS A 161 -2.06 16.00 9.96
CA LYS A 161 -2.55 15.76 8.59
C LYS A 161 -1.87 14.55 7.96
N LEU A 162 -0.58 14.37 8.21
CA LEU A 162 0.17 13.21 7.74
C LEU A 162 -0.44 11.90 8.27
N ILE A 163 -0.77 11.85 9.55
CA ILE A 163 -1.34 10.68 10.21
C ILE A 163 -2.82 10.47 9.83
N GLU A 164 -3.65 11.50 9.99
CA GLU A 164 -5.10 11.40 9.85
C GLU A 164 -5.58 11.33 8.39
N GLU A 165 -4.84 11.94 7.45
CA GLU A 165 -5.23 12.00 6.04
C GLU A 165 -4.28 11.17 5.18
N THR A 166 -2.98 11.43 5.24
CA THR A 166 -2.04 10.87 4.26
C THR A 166 -1.87 9.36 4.45
N PHE A 167 -1.56 8.89 5.66
CA PHE A 167 -1.42 7.46 5.93
C PHE A 167 -2.74 6.69 5.81
N VAL A 168 -3.88 7.34 6.06
CA VAL A 168 -5.20 6.76 5.83
C VAL A 168 -5.48 6.63 4.34
N ARG A 169 -5.22 7.67 3.53
CA ARG A 169 -5.37 7.65 2.07
C ARG A 169 -4.44 6.64 1.40
N GLN A 170 -3.25 6.46 1.94
CA GLN A 170 -2.30 5.44 1.48
C GLN A 170 -2.70 4.02 1.92
N HIS A 171 -3.76 3.85 2.71
CA HIS A 171 -4.24 2.60 3.29
C HIS A 171 -3.24 1.90 4.24
N TYR A 172 -2.28 2.65 4.80
CA TYR A 172 -1.46 2.13 5.90
C TYR A 172 -2.23 2.14 7.21
N LEU A 173 -3.05 3.17 7.42
CA LEU A 173 -3.94 3.27 8.58
C LEU A 173 -5.40 3.14 8.16
N LYS A 174 -6.20 2.52 9.01
CA LYS A 174 -7.65 2.58 8.98
C LYS A 174 -8.10 3.42 10.17
N ARG A 175 -8.88 4.46 9.90
CA ARG A 175 -9.48 5.33 10.92
C ARG A 175 -10.95 4.95 11.08
N GLU A 176 -11.35 4.56 12.27
CA GLU A 176 -12.72 4.18 12.61
C GLU A 176 -13.26 5.11 13.69
N ARG A 177 -14.53 5.51 13.56
CA ARG A 177 -15.25 6.25 14.59
C ARG A 177 -16.17 5.28 15.31
N SER A 178 -16.11 5.29 16.63
CA SER A 178 -16.94 4.46 17.49
C SER A 178 -18.31 5.11 17.61
N GLU A 179 -19.35 4.38 17.22
CA GLU A 179 -20.75 4.76 17.40
C GLU A 179 -21.38 3.84 18.44
N LEU A 180 -20.85 3.85 19.68
CA LEU A 180 -21.27 2.95 20.75
C LEU A 180 -22.68 3.31 21.29
N SER A 181 -23.06 4.59 21.25
CA SER A 181 -24.37 5.08 21.65
C SER A 181 -24.56 6.52 21.13
N ALA A 182 -25.81 6.96 20.95
CA ALA A 182 -26.14 8.35 20.57
C ALA A 182 -25.74 9.39 21.63
N TYR A 183 -25.42 8.95 22.86
CA TYR A 183 -25.08 9.79 24.00
C TYR A 183 -23.60 9.80 24.37
N ASP A 184 -22.79 8.91 23.78
CA ASP A 184 -21.35 8.87 24.04
C ASP A 184 -20.59 9.77 23.06
N ASP A 185 -19.56 10.45 23.58
CA ASP A 185 -18.63 11.16 22.73
C ASP A 185 -17.95 10.18 21.77
N PRO A 186 -18.01 10.43 20.45
CA PRO A 186 -17.56 9.47 19.48
C PRO A 186 -16.03 9.40 19.48
N LYS A 187 -15.51 8.27 19.93
CA LYS A 187 -14.07 7.98 19.97
C LYS A 187 -13.54 7.61 18.60
N VAL A 188 -12.29 7.96 18.32
CA VAL A 188 -11.62 7.62 17.07
C VAL A 188 -10.53 6.60 17.34
N TYR A 189 -10.47 5.58 16.51
CA TYR A 189 -9.51 4.50 16.59
C TYR A 189 -8.68 4.39 15.31
N PHE A 190 -7.40 4.09 15.48
CA PHE A 190 -6.49 3.69 14.41
C PHE A 190 -6.21 2.20 14.46
N GLN A 191 -6.16 1.60 13.28
CA GLN A 191 -5.80 0.19 13.06
C GLN A 191 -4.89 0.10 11.83
N TRP A 192 -4.24 -1.04 11.63
CA TRP A 192 -3.58 -1.29 10.34
C TRP A 192 -4.59 -1.34 9.19
N GLY A 193 -4.34 -0.53 8.19
CA GLY A 193 -5.01 -0.59 6.91
C GLY A 193 -4.54 -1.76 6.06
N LEU A 194 -5.22 -1.97 4.92
CA LEU A 194 -4.95 -3.11 4.04
C LEU A 194 -3.55 -3.07 3.42
N ARG A 195 -2.99 -1.88 3.15
CA ARG A 195 -1.61 -1.78 2.66
C ARG A 195 -0.61 -2.20 3.72
N ALA A 196 -0.80 -1.77 4.97
CA ALA A 196 0.10 -2.17 6.05
C ALA A 196 0.15 -3.70 6.19
N LYS A 197 -1.01 -4.38 6.14
CA LYS A 197 -1.10 -5.84 6.16
C LYS A 197 -0.46 -6.51 4.94
N ALA A 198 -0.41 -5.83 3.79
CA ALA A 198 0.19 -6.35 2.56
C ALA A 198 1.72 -6.17 2.50
N GLU A 199 2.24 -5.08 3.09
CA GLU A 199 3.67 -4.72 3.06
C GLU A 199 4.43 -5.24 4.28
N PHE A 200 3.79 -5.31 5.46
CA PHE A 200 4.42 -5.71 6.71
C PHE A 200 3.84 -7.04 7.20
N SER A 201 4.73 -8.01 7.41
CA SER A 201 4.37 -9.30 8.01
C SER A 201 4.61 -9.32 9.52
N TYR A 202 3.86 -10.16 10.23
CA TYR A 202 4.02 -10.35 11.68
C TYR A 202 5.48 -10.62 12.07
N PRO A 203 6.23 -11.56 11.43
CA PRO A 203 7.62 -11.82 11.80
C PRO A 203 8.54 -10.61 11.60
N GLN A 204 8.32 -9.82 10.54
CA GLN A 204 9.11 -8.61 10.29
C GLN A 204 8.90 -7.56 11.40
N MET A 205 7.66 -7.39 11.87
CA MET A 205 7.38 -6.47 12.98
C MET A 205 7.99 -6.95 14.29
N ILE A 206 7.96 -8.25 14.57
CA ILE A 206 8.62 -8.82 15.75
C ILE A 206 10.14 -8.58 15.69
N GLN A 207 10.77 -8.80 14.54
CA GLN A 207 12.20 -8.53 14.37
C GLN A 207 12.52 -7.04 14.53
N PHE A 208 11.67 -6.16 14.00
CA PHE A 208 11.84 -4.72 14.15
C PHE A 208 11.71 -4.29 15.63
N ALA A 209 10.68 -4.78 16.33
CA ALA A 209 10.47 -4.56 17.75
C ALA A 209 11.65 -5.05 18.59
N SER A 210 12.13 -6.26 18.30
CA SER A 210 13.28 -6.88 18.97
C SER A 210 14.53 -6.01 18.86
N LYS A 211 14.84 -5.52 17.65
CA LYS A 211 15.97 -4.60 17.43
C LYS A 211 15.80 -3.28 18.16
N LEU A 212 14.59 -2.72 18.15
CA LEU A 212 14.30 -1.43 18.80
C LEU A 212 14.43 -1.51 20.33
N PHE A 213 13.87 -2.55 20.93
CA PHE A 213 13.90 -2.74 22.39
C PHE A 213 15.13 -3.50 22.90
N GLN A 214 16.01 -3.93 21.99
CA GLN A 214 17.15 -4.80 22.30
C GLN A 214 16.74 -6.06 23.09
N GLN A 215 15.61 -6.65 22.70
CA GLN A 215 15.03 -7.85 23.33
C GLN A 215 15.02 -9.04 22.36
N ASP A 216 14.96 -10.26 22.88
CA ASP A 216 14.78 -11.46 22.05
C ASP A 216 13.42 -11.41 21.32
N PRO A 217 13.36 -11.67 19.98
CA PRO A 217 12.12 -11.84 19.25
C PRO A 217 11.08 -12.73 19.95
N LYS A 218 11.51 -13.82 20.58
CA LYS A 218 10.64 -14.75 21.32
C LYS A 218 10.00 -14.10 22.54
N TYR A 219 10.74 -13.24 23.24
CA TYR A 219 10.22 -12.52 24.39
C TYR A 219 9.12 -11.53 23.97
N ILE A 220 9.35 -10.80 22.87
CA ILE A 220 8.34 -9.90 22.30
C ILE A 220 7.08 -10.69 21.90
N GLU A 221 7.25 -11.83 21.23
CA GLU A 221 6.15 -12.69 20.81
C GLU A 221 5.34 -13.23 22.00
N GLN A 222 6.02 -13.69 23.06
CA GLN A 222 5.36 -14.14 24.29
C GLN A 222 4.55 -13.03 24.96
N ARG A 223 5.10 -11.81 25.01
CA ARG A 223 4.40 -10.66 25.60
C ARG A 223 3.12 -10.31 24.84
N LEU A 224 3.15 -10.38 23.51
CA LEU A 224 1.98 -10.13 22.68
C LEU A 224 0.90 -11.19 22.89
N LYS A 225 1.28 -12.47 22.90
CA LYS A 225 0.35 -13.57 23.19
C LYS A 225 -0.28 -13.44 24.57
N ALA A 226 0.51 -13.11 25.60
CA ALA A 226 0.00 -12.92 26.96
C ALA A 226 -0.99 -11.75 27.05
N THR A 227 -0.75 -10.66 26.32
CA THR A 227 -1.66 -9.50 26.27
C THR A 227 -2.99 -9.87 25.64
N GLN A 228 -2.97 -10.64 24.55
CA GLN A 228 -4.18 -11.15 23.88
C GLN A 228 -4.99 -12.06 24.78
N SER A 229 -4.35 -13.04 25.44
CA SER A 229 -5.05 -13.96 26.35
C SER A 229 -5.64 -13.29 27.59
N GLN A 230 -5.04 -12.21 28.10
CA GLN A 230 -5.57 -11.46 29.23
C GLN A 230 -6.82 -10.64 28.87
N GLN A 231 -6.90 -10.13 27.64
CA GLN A 231 -8.08 -9.40 27.16
C GLN A 231 -9.25 -10.34 26.89
N GLU A 232 -8.99 -11.51 26.30
CA GLU A 232 -10.02 -12.55 26.08
C GLU A 232 -10.64 -13.07 27.39
N GLN A 233 -9.88 -13.07 28.50
CA GLN A 233 -10.37 -13.44 29.83
C GLN A 233 -11.10 -12.30 30.54
N ALA A 234 -10.83 -11.04 30.19
CA ALA A 234 -11.51 -9.87 30.76
C ALA A 234 -12.85 -9.56 30.08
N GLU A 235 -13.07 -10.12 28.88
CA GLU A 235 -14.30 -9.98 28.09
C GLU A 235 -15.29 -11.15 28.28
N GLN A 236 -14.95 -12.15 29.11
CA GLN A 236 -15.81 -13.27 29.54
C GLN A 236 -16.35 -13.07 30.95
#